data_AF-A0A7V3AU57-F1
#
_entry.id   AF-A0A7V3AU57-F1
#
_cell.length_a   1.000
_cell.length_b   1.000
_cell.length_c   1.000
_cell.angle_alpha   90.00
_cell.angle_beta   90.00
_cell.angle_gamma   90.00
#
_symmetry.space_group_name_H-M   'P 1'
#
loop_
_entity.id
_entity.type
_entity.pdbx_description
1 polymer ?
#
loop_
_entity_poly.entity_id
_entity_poly.type
_entity_poly.pdbx_seq_one_letter_code
_entity_poly.pdbx_strand_id
1 'polypeptide(L)'
;MKKLKEKLENEKKELEQQLEKFAKKGKIPDDWETKFPHYNGESGSGALERAADEVEEYEILRSIEQSLELKLRNINLALEKIKKGNYGICEKCGGEIEIERLEVIPEAQFCKKCKK
;
A
#
# COMPACT_ATOMS: atom_id res chain seq x y z
N MET A 1 -15.55 -1.35 17.49
CA MET A 1 -15.55 -0.51 16.27
C MET A 1 -14.58 0.67 16.33
N LYS A 2 -14.70 1.61 17.27
CA LYS A 2 -13.85 2.83 17.31
C LYS A 2 -12.33 2.55 17.29
N LYS A 3 -11.87 1.55 18.04
CA LYS A 3 -10.45 1.14 18.09
C LYS A 3 -9.89 0.64 16.75
N LEU A 4 -10.66 -0.15 15.99
CA LEU A 4 -10.22 -0.69 14.70
C LEU A 4 -10.16 0.40 13.63
N LYS A 5 -11.14 1.31 13.64
CA LYS A 5 -11.14 2.49 12.76
C LYS A 5 -9.89 3.35 13.02
N GLU A 6 -9.59 3.65 14.28
CA GLU A 6 -8.42 4.45 14.65
C GLU A 6 -7.11 3.76 14.24
N LYS A 7 -7.01 2.43 14.41
CA LYS A 7 -5.86 1.64 13.93
C LYS A 7 -5.67 1.78 12.41
N LEU A 8 -6.74 1.64 11.63
CA LEU A 8 -6.71 1.83 10.17
C LEU A 8 -6.34 3.25 9.76
N GLU A 9 -6.83 4.27 10.47
CA GLU A 9 -6.48 5.68 10.19
C GLU A 9 -5.00 5.97 10.47
N ASN A 10 -4.44 5.41 11.55
CA ASN A 10 -3.02 5.54 11.87
C ASN A 10 -2.15 4.81 10.84
N GLU A 11 -2.51 3.57 10.48
CA GLU A 11 -1.78 2.78 9.50
C GLU A 11 -1.83 3.39 8.10
N LYS A 12 -2.98 3.96 7.70
CA LYS A 12 -3.10 4.77 6.49
C LYS A 12 -2.06 5.89 6.47
N LYS A 13 -2.01 6.69 7.53
CA LYS A 13 -1.11 7.84 7.62
C LYS A 13 0.36 7.40 7.55
N GLU A 14 0.70 6.29 8.20
CA GLU A 14 2.04 5.74 8.18
C GLU A 14 2.46 5.29 6.76
N LEU A 15 1.57 4.62 6.03
CA LEU A 15 1.83 4.22 4.64
C LEU A 15 1.98 5.41 3.71
N GLU A 16 1.12 6.44 3.85
CA GLU A 16 1.25 7.68 3.07
C GLU A 16 2.61 8.36 3.35
N GLN A 17 3.04 8.41 4.60
CA GLN A 17 4.36 8.96 4.97
C GLN A 17 5.52 8.13 4.42
N GLN A 18 5.39 6.80 4.35
CA GLN A 18 6.41 5.95 3.75
C GLN A 18 6.52 6.19 2.24
N LEU A 19 5.38 6.25 1.55
CA LEU A 19 5.31 6.51 0.12
C LEU A 19 5.84 7.89 -0.25
N GLU A 20 5.54 8.94 0.54
CA GLU A 20 6.01 10.31 0.28
C GLU A 20 7.55 10.44 0.25
N LYS A 21 8.28 9.54 0.92
CA LYS A 21 9.75 9.55 0.94
C LYS A 21 10.36 9.35 -0.45
N PHE A 22 9.76 8.47 -1.26
CA PHE A 22 10.38 8.02 -2.52
C PHE A 22 9.42 8.07 -3.73
N ALA A 23 8.13 8.28 -3.51
CA ALA A 23 7.12 8.42 -4.56
C ALA A 23 6.43 9.80 -4.49
N LYS A 24 5.72 10.15 -5.56
CA LYS A 24 4.83 11.33 -5.63
C LYS A 24 3.39 10.84 -5.83
N LYS A 25 2.41 11.56 -5.29
CA LYS A 25 0.99 11.27 -5.55
C LYS A 25 0.69 11.48 -7.04
N GLY A 26 0.08 10.49 -7.66
CA GLY A 26 -0.37 10.51 -9.05
C GLY A 26 -1.68 11.26 -9.24
N LYS A 27 -2.37 10.99 -10.34
CA LYS A 27 -3.61 11.71 -10.71
C LYS A 27 -4.88 11.05 -10.13
N ILE A 28 -4.79 9.79 -9.76
CA ILE A 28 -5.90 8.95 -9.32
C ILE A 28 -5.80 8.73 -7.80
N PRO A 29 -6.91 8.51 -7.06
CA PRO A 29 -6.83 8.13 -5.65
C PRO A 29 -6.00 6.85 -5.46
N ASP A 30 -5.13 6.86 -4.44
CA ASP A 30 -4.21 5.75 -4.12
C ASP A 30 -3.23 5.37 -5.24
N ASP A 31 -2.97 6.30 -6.18
CA ASP A 31 -1.94 6.20 -7.22
C ASP A 31 -0.71 6.99 -6.77
N TRP A 32 0.44 6.32 -6.80
CA TRP A 32 1.74 6.81 -6.42
C TRP A 32 2.73 6.45 -7.52
N GLU A 33 3.66 7.36 -7.76
CA GLU A 33 4.66 7.20 -8.81
C GLU A 33 6.04 7.31 -8.17
N THR A 34 6.78 6.20 -8.11
CA THR A 34 8.18 6.18 -7.69
C THR A 34 8.99 7.23 -8.46
N LYS A 35 9.80 8.01 -7.74
CA LYS A 35 10.74 8.97 -8.32
C LYS A 35 11.95 8.19 -8.85
N PHE A 36 12.33 8.44 -10.10
CA PHE A 36 13.53 7.83 -10.66
C PHE A 36 14.77 8.36 -9.92
N PRO A 37 15.64 7.50 -9.37
CA PRO A 37 16.89 7.92 -8.75
C PRO A 37 17.80 8.56 -9.81
N HIS A 38 18.37 9.70 -9.48
CA HIS A 38 19.37 10.35 -10.33
C HIS A 38 20.58 10.68 -9.47
N TYR A 39 21.68 9.96 -9.71
CA TYR A 39 22.96 10.21 -9.08
C TYR A 39 23.78 11.15 -9.96
N ASN A 40 24.26 12.25 -9.40
CA ASN A 40 25.13 13.16 -10.15
C ASN A 40 26.47 12.47 -10.50
N GLY A 41 26.80 12.39 -11.80
CA GLY A 41 28.15 12.61 -12.32
C GLY A 41 28.78 11.61 -13.30
N GLU A 42 29.92 12.07 -13.84
CA GLU A 42 30.98 11.44 -14.65
C GLU A 42 30.70 10.91 -16.07
N SER A 43 31.54 11.37 -17.00
CA SER A 43 31.63 10.90 -18.38
C SER A 43 32.56 9.69 -18.46
N GLY A 44 32.20 8.66 -19.23
CA GLY A 44 33.03 7.48 -19.47
C GLY A 44 32.34 6.18 -19.03
N SER A 45 33.12 5.13 -18.79
CA SER A 45 32.59 3.79 -18.47
C SER A 45 31.77 3.74 -17.17
N GLY A 46 32.12 4.53 -16.16
CA GLY A 46 31.37 4.62 -14.90
C GLY A 46 29.95 5.20 -15.05
N ALA A 47 29.63 5.84 -16.17
CA ALA A 47 28.28 6.31 -16.47
C ALA A 47 27.31 5.16 -16.74
N LEU A 48 27.78 4.09 -17.41
CA LEU A 48 26.95 2.93 -17.74
C LEU A 48 26.64 2.08 -16.50
N GLU A 49 27.64 1.87 -15.64
CA GLU A 49 27.48 1.15 -14.37
C GLU A 49 26.47 1.88 -13.46
N ARG A 50 26.60 3.20 -13.28
CA ARG A 50 25.64 3.96 -12.47
C ARG A 50 24.23 3.99 -13.06
N ALA A 51 24.10 4.07 -14.38
CA ALA A 51 22.79 3.98 -15.01
C ALA A 51 22.13 2.62 -14.76
N ALA A 52 22.90 1.53 -14.70
CA ALA A 52 22.39 0.22 -14.31
C ALA A 52 21.93 0.20 -12.85
N ASP A 53 22.72 0.76 -11.93
CA ASP A 53 22.37 0.86 -10.51
C ASP A 53 21.08 1.70 -10.29
N GLU A 54 20.92 2.81 -11.02
CA GLU A 54 19.71 3.66 -10.96
C GLU A 54 18.46 2.90 -11.39
N VAL A 55 18.56 2.09 -12.45
CA VAL A 55 17.46 1.26 -12.94
C VAL A 55 17.11 0.17 -11.94
N GLU A 56 18.11 -0.54 -11.39
CA GLU A 56 17.89 -1.57 -10.37
C GLU A 56 17.19 -1.00 -9.14
N GLU A 57 17.67 0.13 -8.63
CA GLU A 57 17.06 0.81 -7.48
C GLU A 57 15.62 1.25 -7.80
N TYR A 58 15.38 1.81 -8.98
CA TYR A 58 14.04 2.20 -9.41
C TYR A 58 13.08 1.00 -9.42
N GLU A 59 13.50 -0.15 -9.95
CA GLU A 59 12.67 -1.37 -9.99
C GLU A 59 12.33 -1.88 -8.58
N ILE A 60 13.31 -1.86 -7.67
CA ILE A 60 13.10 -2.22 -6.26
C ILE A 60 12.08 -1.28 -5.61
N LEU A 61 12.28 0.04 -5.75
CA LEU A 61 11.38 1.04 -5.20
C LEU A 61 9.97 0.94 -5.80
N ARG A 62 9.86 0.63 -7.09
CA ARG A 62 8.57 0.39 -7.76
C ARG A 62 7.84 -0.82 -7.21
N SER A 63 8.53 -1.92 -6.92
CA SER A 63 7.91 -3.08 -6.28
C SER A 63 7.42 -2.78 -4.86
N ILE A 64 8.15 -1.95 -4.12
CA ILE A 64 7.76 -1.51 -2.78
C ILE A 64 6.53 -0.59 -2.86
N GLU A 65 6.54 0.39 -3.78
CA GLU A 65 5.39 1.27 -4.07
C GLU A 65 4.11 0.45 -4.28
N GLN A 66 4.10 -0.45 -5.26
CA GLN A 66 2.91 -1.27 -5.59
C GLN A 66 2.36 -2.04 -4.38
N SER A 67 3.24 -2.55 -3.53
CA SER A 67 2.85 -3.29 -2.32
C SER A 67 2.19 -2.37 -1.29
N LEU A 68 2.74 -1.17 -1.09
CA LEU A 68 2.20 -0.17 -0.17
C LEU A 68 0.88 0.43 -0.71
N GLU A 69 0.78 0.69 -2.01
CA GLU A 69 -0.44 1.13 -2.68
C GLU A 69 -1.59 0.14 -2.51
N LEU A 70 -1.32 -1.15 -2.75
CA LEU A 70 -2.33 -2.20 -2.59
C LEU A 70 -2.85 -2.23 -1.14
N LYS A 71 -1.94 -2.09 -0.17
CA LYS A 71 -2.31 -2.05 1.25
C LYS A 71 -3.12 -0.79 1.58
N LEU A 72 -2.70 0.38 1.09
CA LEU A 72 -3.39 1.65 1.28
C LEU A 72 -4.81 1.61 0.72
N ARG A 73 -4.97 1.04 -0.49
CA ARG A 73 -6.28 0.80 -1.11
C ARG A 73 -7.17 -0.08 -0.24
N ASN A 74 -6.63 -1.18 0.29
CA ASN A 74 -7.40 -2.08 1.15
C ASN A 74 -7.84 -1.39 2.44
N ILE A 75 -6.98 -0.56 3.03
CA ILE A 75 -7.31 0.24 4.21
C ILE A 75 -8.40 1.27 3.90
N ASN A 76 -8.31 1.98 2.77
CA ASN A 76 -9.35 2.93 2.36
C ASN A 76 -10.69 2.24 2.13
N LEU A 77 -10.71 1.09 1.45
CA LEU A 77 -11.91 0.27 1.29
C LEU A 77 -12.49 -0.18 2.63
N ALA A 78 -11.64 -0.61 3.58
CA ALA A 78 -12.07 -0.97 4.92
C ALA A 78 -12.70 0.22 5.66
N LEU A 79 -12.09 1.40 5.61
CA LEU A 79 -12.63 2.64 6.18
C LEU A 79 -13.96 3.04 5.54
N GLU A 80 -14.10 2.90 4.22
CA GLU A 80 -15.38 3.12 3.52
C GLU A 80 -16.45 2.13 3.97
N LYS A 81 -16.12 0.85 4.14
CA LYS A 81 -17.06 -0.14 4.68
C LYS A 81 -17.48 0.17 6.11
N ILE A 82 -16.57 0.68 6.95
CA ILE A 82 -16.92 1.14 8.31
C ILE A 82 -17.94 2.28 8.23
N LYS A 83 -17.75 3.24 7.32
CA LYS A 83 -18.70 4.35 7.12
C LYS A 83 -20.07 3.86 6.63
N LYS A 84 -20.09 2.85 5.75
CA LYS A 84 -21.32 2.26 5.18
C LYS A 84 -22.00 1.23 6.09
N GLY A 85 -21.37 0.83 7.19
CA GLY A 85 -21.88 -0.21 8.10
C GLY A 85 -21.63 -1.66 7.66
N ASN A 86 -20.86 -1.87 6.58
CA ASN A 86 -20.60 -3.18 5.98
C ASN A 86 -19.19 -3.71 6.30
N TYR A 87 -18.57 -3.20 7.37
CA TYR A 87 -17.24 -3.63 7.78
C TYR A 87 -17.27 -5.05 8.37
N GLY A 88 -16.25 -5.85 8.04
CA GLY A 88 -16.19 -7.24 8.43
C GLY A 88 -17.04 -8.18 7.57
N ILE A 89 -17.46 -7.75 6.37
CA ILE A 89 -18.15 -8.61 5.39
C ILE A 89 -17.18 -9.04 4.27
N CYS A 90 -17.10 -10.35 4.06
CA CYS A 90 -16.27 -10.98 3.05
C CYS A 90 -16.75 -10.63 1.63
N GLU A 91 -15.86 -10.11 0.79
CA GLU A 91 -16.21 -9.69 -0.57
C GLU A 91 -16.55 -10.85 -1.51
N LYS A 92 -16.09 -12.08 -1.19
CA LYS A 92 -16.29 -13.26 -2.03
C LYS A 92 -17.60 -14.00 -1.72
N CYS A 93 -17.93 -14.19 -0.44
CA CYS A 93 -19.09 -14.99 -0.03
C CYS A 93 -20.19 -14.21 0.67
N GLY A 94 -19.97 -12.92 0.97
CA GLY A 94 -20.92 -12.09 1.72
C GLY A 94 -21.09 -12.45 3.20
N GLY A 95 -20.38 -13.47 3.70
CA GLY A 95 -20.38 -13.85 5.12
C GLY A 95 -19.49 -12.95 5.98
N GLU A 96 -19.63 -13.08 7.29
CA GLU A 96 -18.81 -12.35 8.26
C GLU A 96 -17.34 -12.81 8.25
N ILE A 97 -16.43 -11.85 8.40
CA ILE A 97 -15.00 -12.06 8.60
C ILE A 97 -14.78 -12.23 10.10
N GLU A 98 -13.98 -13.23 10.47
CA GLU A 98 -13.69 -13.56 11.85
C GLU A 98 -13.08 -12.35 12.60
N ILE A 99 -13.60 -12.01 13.78
CA ILE A 99 -13.15 -10.84 14.54
C ILE A 99 -11.65 -10.93 14.84
N GLU A 100 -11.17 -12.10 15.25
CA GLU A 100 -9.75 -12.37 15.50
C GLU A 100 -8.88 -12.02 14.28
N ARG A 101 -9.40 -12.23 13.07
CA ARG A 101 -8.72 -11.88 11.82
C ARG A 101 -8.66 -10.37 11.61
N LEU A 102 -9.74 -9.65 11.91
CA LEU A 102 -9.81 -8.19 11.82
C LEU A 102 -8.99 -7.49 12.91
N GLU A 103 -8.75 -8.15 14.05
CA GLU A 103 -7.86 -7.60 15.09
C GLU A 103 -6.39 -7.64 14.65
N VAL A 104 -5.98 -8.71 13.98
CA VAL A 104 -4.63 -8.87 13.43
C VAL A 104 -4.45 -8.06 12.14
N ILE A 105 -5.37 -8.22 11.18
CA ILE A 105 -5.36 -7.63 9.84
C ILE A 105 -6.68 -6.86 9.62
N PRO A 106 -6.79 -5.60 10.08
CA PRO A 106 -8.03 -4.84 10.04
C PRO A 106 -8.50 -4.51 8.61
N GLU A 107 -7.61 -4.52 7.62
CA GLU A 107 -7.90 -4.30 6.21
C GLU A 107 -8.33 -5.59 5.47
N ALA A 108 -8.54 -6.71 6.18
CA ALA A 108 -8.90 -7.97 5.55
C ALA A 108 -10.23 -7.89 4.78
N GLN A 109 -10.18 -8.21 3.48
CA GLN A 109 -11.35 -8.24 2.59
C GLN A 109 -12.06 -9.59 2.52
N PHE A 110 -11.39 -10.67 2.95
CA PHE A 110 -11.86 -12.05 2.81
C PHE A 110 -11.82 -12.79 4.14
N CYS A 111 -12.85 -13.61 4.40
CA CYS A 111 -12.87 -14.55 5.52
C CYS A 111 -11.87 -15.70 5.32
N LYS A 112 -11.54 -16.42 6.39
CA LYS A 112 -10.55 -17.51 6.35
C LYS A 112 -10.89 -18.59 5.32
N LYS A 113 -12.19 -18.87 5.10
CA LYS A 113 -12.65 -19.85 4.12
C LYS A 113 -12.40 -19.41 2.67
N CYS A 114 -12.47 -18.11 2.41
CA CYS A 114 -12.34 -17.55 1.05
C CYS A 114 -10.89 -17.20 0.67
N LYS A 115 -10.03 -16.95 1.67
CA LYS A 115 -8.60 -16.69 1.51
C LYS A 115 -7.74 -17.97 1.57
N LYS A 116 -8.33 -19.11 1.21
CA LYS A 116 -7.67 -20.42 1.18
C LYS A 116 -7.02 -20.68 -0.16
#